data_AF-A0A7S3HIW0-F1
#
_entry.id   AF-A0A7S3HIW0-F1
#
_cell.length_a   1.000
_cell.length_b   1.000
_cell.length_c   1.000
_cell.angle_alpha   90.00
_cell.angle_beta   90.00
_cell.angle_gamma   90.00
#
_symmetry.space_group_name_H-M   'P 1'
#
loop_
_entity.id
_entity.type
_entity.pdbx_description
1 polymer ?
#
loop_
_entity_poly.entity_id
_entity_poly.type
_entity_poly.pdbx_seq_one_letter_code
_entity_poly.pdbx_strand_id
1 'polypeptide(L)'
;KLQYSSAESFSDFDLALDTILDIFSDEPEDAALQRARKTYRKLTTKEQDKAAKKAAFLMAPKVMKNDIRRYFSRMFMNTINSGDFGKLQDYFNTFMMGPTKFVANHEKVDPSLHIPTLLIADGPRLMAHYLLGTFVMYPDMILLMNGSRITTSPSWTGTKIEMDVECFSTKMYDLSIDDWVPQLSTLGERYRKLIAEKKQHLSQEESAEDATASACSTSSAHSISSGDTIKREGVSVGSFFASGEVNFGNDDEGRTASNIGSDAISSISCSSIDDQKDSQNKRKRNELDAVSGATSCSSSSSSHVCTTPNLTDGRIPEEFVHSLATHAILLPHPVQLHMSGSITMFLDENNHIQHMNMTLRQL
;
A
#
# COMPACT_ATOMS: atom_id res chain seq x y z
N LYS A 1 -11.01 -18.76 14.64
CA LYS A 1 -12.40 -18.23 14.64
C LYS A 1 -12.42 -16.95 15.46
N LEU A 2 -12.34 -15.78 14.81
CA LEU A 2 -12.66 -14.51 15.47
C LEU A 2 -14.16 -14.31 15.33
N GLN A 3 -14.89 -14.27 16.45
CA GLN A 3 -16.28 -13.83 16.45
C GLN A 3 -16.27 -12.31 16.30
N TYR A 4 -16.58 -11.82 15.12
CA TYR A 4 -17.03 -10.44 14.98
C TYR A 4 -18.34 -10.31 15.78
N SER A 5 -18.35 -9.35 16.71
CA SER A 5 -19.59 -8.88 17.32
C SER A 5 -20.56 -8.51 16.21
N SER A 6 -21.82 -8.94 16.33
CA SER A 6 -22.85 -8.56 15.36
C SER A 6 -23.07 -7.06 15.46
N ALA A 7 -22.52 -6.30 14.51
CA ALA A 7 -23.09 -5.02 14.13
C ALA A 7 -24.58 -5.26 13.89
N GLU A 8 -25.43 -4.39 14.45
CA GLU A 8 -26.87 -4.53 14.34
C GLU A 8 -27.24 -4.53 12.85
N SER A 9 -27.61 -5.71 12.34
CA SER A 9 -28.02 -5.83 10.95
C SER A 9 -29.34 -5.09 10.79
N PHE A 10 -29.29 -3.90 10.20
CA PHE A 10 -30.46 -3.31 9.56
C PHE A 10 -31.08 -4.42 8.71
N SER A 11 -32.27 -4.84 9.08
CA SER A 11 -32.85 -6.02 8.45
C SER A 11 -33.24 -5.66 7.02
N ASP A 12 -33.22 -6.62 6.09
CA ASP A 12 -33.68 -6.38 4.70
C ASP A 12 -35.11 -5.83 4.65
N PHE A 13 -35.89 -6.07 5.71
CA PHE A 13 -37.22 -5.52 5.96
C PHE A 13 -37.20 -4.01 6.25
N ASP A 14 -36.23 -3.48 7.00
CA ASP A 14 -36.13 -2.06 7.32
C ASP A 14 -35.70 -1.24 6.10
N LEU A 15 -34.69 -1.70 5.32
CA LEU A 15 -34.31 -1.06 4.04
C LEU A 15 -35.47 -1.02 3.03
N ALA A 16 -36.25 -2.10 2.96
CA ALA A 16 -37.41 -2.16 2.08
C ALA A 16 -38.56 -1.26 2.56
N LEU A 17 -38.61 -0.95 3.87
CA LEU A 17 -39.58 -0.05 4.47
C LEU A 17 -39.32 1.41 4.10
N ASP A 18 -38.08 1.88 4.18
CA ASP A 18 -37.70 3.25 3.77
C ASP A 18 -38.06 3.52 2.30
N THR A 19 -37.80 2.55 1.42
CA THR A 19 -38.16 2.65 -0.01
C THR A 19 -39.67 2.70 -0.25
N ILE A 20 -40.49 2.24 0.70
CA ILE A 20 -41.96 2.30 0.65
C ILE A 20 -42.47 3.57 1.36
N LEU A 21 -41.78 4.07 2.38
CA LEU A 21 -42.09 5.33 3.06
C LEU A 21 -42.06 6.54 2.12
N ASP A 22 -41.10 6.59 1.18
CA ASP A 22 -41.03 7.63 0.14
C ASP A 22 -42.33 7.79 -0.67
N ILE A 23 -43.11 6.70 -0.81
CA ILE A 23 -44.40 6.67 -1.54
C ILE A 23 -45.52 7.36 -0.73
N PHE A 24 -45.35 7.48 0.59
CA PHE A 24 -46.33 8.03 1.54
C PHE A 24 -45.84 9.33 2.20
N SER A 25 -44.99 10.08 1.52
CA SER A 25 -44.33 11.31 2.03
C SER A 25 -45.28 12.46 2.40
N ASP A 26 -46.55 12.40 1.97
CA ASP A 26 -47.61 13.34 2.36
C ASP A 26 -48.39 12.92 3.64
N GLU A 27 -48.12 11.74 4.21
CA GLU A 27 -48.79 11.23 5.42
C GLU A 27 -47.97 11.53 6.70
N PRO A 28 -48.61 11.63 7.89
CA PRO A 28 -47.89 11.63 9.16
C PRO A 28 -47.01 10.39 9.30
N GLU A 29 -45.79 10.55 9.82
CA GLU A 29 -44.73 9.52 9.84
C GLU A 29 -45.21 8.17 10.41
N ASP A 30 -45.92 8.17 11.54
CA ASP A 30 -46.51 6.95 12.14
C ASP A 30 -47.54 6.25 11.24
N ALA A 31 -48.34 7.03 10.50
CA ALA A 31 -49.35 6.50 9.57
C ALA A 31 -48.68 5.91 8.32
N ALA A 32 -47.70 6.63 7.75
CA ALA A 32 -46.88 6.16 6.65
C ALA A 32 -46.16 4.85 7.01
N LEU A 33 -45.55 4.76 8.20
CA LEU A 33 -44.83 3.58 8.69
C LEU A 33 -45.76 2.37 8.88
N GLN A 34 -46.95 2.57 9.46
CA GLN A 34 -47.95 1.50 9.58
C GLN A 34 -48.46 1.04 8.20
N ARG A 35 -48.69 1.98 7.28
CA ARG A 35 -49.17 1.69 5.92
C ARG A 35 -48.12 0.97 5.09
N ALA A 36 -46.86 1.36 5.19
CA ALA A 36 -45.71 0.69 4.59
C ALA A 36 -45.55 -0.74 5.12
N ARG A 37 -45.54 -0.94 6.46
CA ARG A 37 -45.49 -2.27 7.11
C ARG A 37 -46.63 -3.18 6.64
N LYS A 38 -47.85 -2.65 6.54
CA LYS A 38 -49.04 -3.39 6.09
C LYS A 38 -49.01 -3.73 4.60
N THR A 39 -48.33 -2.90 3.79
CA THR A 39 -48.16 -3.12 2.35
C THR A 39 -47.07 -4.16 2.08
N TYR A 40 -45.91 -4.06 2.75
CA TYR A 40 -44.83 -5.04 2.62
C TYR A 40 -45.28 -6.45 3.00
N ARG A 41 -46.05 -6.59 4.09
CA ARG A 41 -46.64 -7.89 4.52
C ARG A 41 -47.64 -8.51 3.53
N LYS A 42 -48.11 -7.77 2.53
CA LYS A 42 -49.02 -8.27 1.47
C LYS A 42 -48.31 -8.67 0.19
N LEU A 43 -47.05 -8.27 0.01
CA LEU A 43 -46.23 -8.70 -1.11
C LEU A 43 -45.93 -10.21 -0.98
N THR A 44 -45.90 -10.92 -2.10
CA THR A 44 -45.38 -12.30 -2.11
C THR A 44 -43.89 -12.32 -1.78
N THR A 45 -43.35 -13.46 -1.33
CA THR A 45 -41.92 -13.58 -0.97
C THR A 45 -41.00 -13.16 -2.11
N LYS A 46 -41.37 -13.47 -3.37
CA LYS A 46 -40.62 -13.05 -4.57
C LYS A 46 -40.66 -11.53 -4.81
N GLU A 47 -41.75 -10.86 -4.43
CA GLU A 47 -41.89 -9.41 -4.53
C GLU A 47 -41.17 -8.68 -3.38
N GLN A 48 -41.19 -9.26 -2.18
CA GLN A 48 -40.38 -8.82 -1.04
C GLN A 48 -38.89 -8.88 -1.39
N ASP A 49 -38.39 -10.03 -1.89
CA ASP A 49 -37.02 -10.19 -2.39
C ASP A 49 -36.66 -9.13 -3.46
N LYS A 50 -37.60 -8.84 -4.36
CA LYS A 50 -37.39 -7.85 -5.44
C LYS A 50 -37.38 -6.42 -4.91
N ALA A 51 -38.21 -6.11 -3.92
CA ALA A 51 -38.24 -4.80 -3.26
C ALA A 51 -36.97 -4.58 -2.44
N ALA A 52 -36.54 -5.54 -1.62
CA ALA A 52 -35.29 -5.50 -0.87
C ALA A 52 -34.07 -5.36 -1.79
N LYS A 53 -33.99 -6.13 -2.88
CA LYS A 53 -32.92 -5.99 -3.90
C LYS A 53 -32.92 -4.62 -4.57
N LYS A 54 -34.10 -4.01 -4.81
CA LYS A 54 -34.20 -2.65 -5.36
C LYS A 54 -33.77 -1.59 -4.35
N ALA A 55 -34.19 -1.72 -3.07
CA ALA A 55 -33.78 -0.84 -1.98
C ALA A 55 -32.26 -0.88 -1.79
N ALA A 56 -31.69 -2.08 -1.65
CA ALA A 56 -30.26 -2.32 -1.56
C ALA A 56 -29.48 -1.72 -2.75
N PHE A 57 -30.00 -1.84 -3.99
CA PHE A 57 -29.38 -1.23 -5.17
C PHE A 57 -29.45 0.31 -5.18
N LEU A 58 -30.52 0.91 -4.63
CA LEU A 58 -30.66 2.36 -4.52
C LEU A 58 -29.80 2.96 -3.41
N MET A 59 -29.64 2.23 -2.30
CA MET A 59 -28.84 2.63 -1.14
C MET A 59 -27.35 2.27 -1.26
N ALA A 60 -26.97 1.37 -2.18
CA ALA A 60 -25.57 1.03 -2.43
C ALA A 60 -24.75 2.29 -2.83
N PRO A 61 -23.64 2.59 -2.12
CA PRO A 61 -22.81 3.76 -2.44
C PRO A 61 -22.29 3.72 -3.88
N LYS A 62 -22.74 4.66 -4.71
CA LYS A 62 -22.27 4.77 -6.10
C LYS A 62 -20.84 5.30 -6.14
N VAL A 63 -19.89 4.43 -6.49
CA VAL A 63 -18.49 4.80 -6.73
C VAL A 63 -18.42 5.73 -7.96
N MET A 64 -18.22 7.02 -7.73
CA MET A 64 -18.19 8.05 -8.79
C MET A 64 -17.00 7.89 -9.74
N LYS A 65 -17.01 8.52 -10.92
CA LYS A 65 -15.90 8.40 -11.90
C LYS A 65 -14.54 8.83 -11.33
N ASN A 66 -14.52 9.84 -10.46
CA ASN A 66 -13.30 10.43 -9.87
C ASN A 66 -13.04 9.93 -8.42
N ASP A 67 -13.67 8.82 -8.04
CA ASP A 67 -13.57 8.26 -6.69
C ASP A 67 -12.20 7.57 -6.48
N ILE A 68 -11.48 7.92 -5.40
CA ILE A 68 -10.13 7.39 -5.12
C ILE A 68 -10.07 5.86 -5.14
N ARG A 69 -11.15 5.19 -4.73
CA ARG A 69 -11.29 3.72 -4.72
C ARG A 69 -11.06 3.08 -6.08
N ARG A 70 -11.29 3.81 -7.18
CA ARG A 70 -11.01 3.36 -8.56
C ARG A 70 -9.54 3.28 -8.89
N TYR A 71 -8.69 3.97 -8.14
CA TYR A 71 -7.26 4.08 -8.41
C TYR A 71 -6.43 3.19 -7.49
N PHE A 72 -6.97 2.68 -6.39
CA PHE A 72 -6.25 1.85 -5.40
C PHE A 72 -5.48 0.68 -6.01
N SER A 73 -6.14 -0.12 -6.87
CA SER A 73 -5.49 -1.24 -7.55
C SER A 73 -4.30 -0.77 -8.39
N ARG A 74 -4.49 0.28 -9.19
CA ARG A 74 -3.42 0.86 -10.01
C ARG A 74 -2.29 1.45 -9.18
N MET A 75 -2.60 2.17 -8.09
CA MET A 75 -1.60 2.72 -7.18
C MET A 75 -0.77 1.60 -6.55
N PHE A 76 -1.41 0.56 -6.03
CA PHE A 76 -0.72 -0.61 -5.47
C PHE A 76 0.20 -1.29 -6.50
N MET A 77 -0.33 -1.62 -7.69
CA MET A 77 0.44 -2.28 -8.75
C MET A 77 1.61 -1.42 -9.22
N ASN A 78 1.41 -0.11 -9.44
CA ASN A 78 2.48 0.82 -9.78
C ASN A 78 3.54 0.89 -8.68
N THR A 79 3.14 0.88 -7.41
CA THR A 79 4.05 0.93 -6.27
C THR A 79 4.89 -0.33 -6.18
N ILE A 80 4.29 -1.53 -6.24
CA ILE A 80 5.03 -2.80 -6.20
C ILE A 80 6.00 -2.92 -7.39
N ASN A 81 5.53 -2.63 -8.60
CA ASN A 81 6.34 -2.74 -9.81
C ASN A 81 7.35 -1.59 -10.00
N SER A 82 7.40 -0.60 -9.09
CA SER A 82 8.35 0.52 -9.21
C SER A 82 9.78 0.16 -8.84
N GLY A 83 10.00 -0.95 -8.11
CA GLY A 83 11.29 -1.29 -7.48
C GLY A 83 11.72 -0.33 -6.36
N ASP A 84 10.94 0.73 -6.09
CA ASP A 84 11.27 1.76 -5.13
C ASP A 84 10.65 1.44 -3.77
N PHE A 85 11.51 0.99 -2.84
CA PHE A 85 11.11 0.63 -1.50
C PHE A 85 10.65 1.82 -0.64
N GLY A 86 11.07 3.05 -0.96
CA GLY A 86 10.57 4.27 -0.34
C GLY A 86 9.10 4.50 -0.71
N LYS A 87 8.78 4.46 -2.01
CA LYS A 87 7.39 4.55 -2.50
C LYS A 87 6.50 3.46 -1.92
N LEU A 88 7.01 2.24 -1.73
CA LEU A 88 6.27 1.15 -1.11
C LEU A 88 5.87 1.44 0.34
N GLN A 89 6.82 1.91 1.13
CA GLN A 89 6.56 2.28 2.52
C GLN A 89 5.60 3.47 2.62
N ASP A 90 5.75 4.47 1.75
CA ASP A 90 4.87 5.65 1.75
C ASP A 90 3.43 5.31 1.33
N TYR A 91 3.24 4.39 0.38
CA TYR A 91 1.92 3.85 0.07
C TYR A 91 1.28 3.18 1.30
N PHE A 92 2.00 2.30 2.00
CA PHE A 92 1.44 1.64 3.18
C PHE A 92 1.22 2.58 4.36
N ASN A 93 2.14 3.51 4.63
CA ASN A 93 1.96 4.52 5.69
C ASN A 93 0.80 5.48 5.40
N THR A 94 0.51 5.76 4.11
CA THR A 94 -0.63 6.60 3.70
C THR A 94 -1.96 5.85 3.80
N PHE A 95 -2.02 4.59 3.35
CA PHE A 95 -3.28 3.88 3.17
C PHE A 95 -3.59 2.81 4.23
N MET A 96 -2.64 2.37 5.05
CA MET A 96 -2.89 1.40 6.14
C MET A 96 -2.80 2.12 7.49
N MET A 97 -3.94 2.50 8.07
CA MET A 97 -4.00 3.14 9.38
C MET A 97 -4.53 2.20 10.46
N GLY A 98 -3.92 2.25 11.65
CA GLY A 98 -4.36 1.49 12.81
C GLY A 98 -4.02 0.00 12.72
N PRO A 99 -4.85 -0.90 13.29
CA PRO A 99 -4.58 -2.34 13.36
C PRO A 99 -4.92 -3.07 12.04
N THR A 100 -4.33 -2.62 10.93
CA THR A 100 -4.47 -3.29 9.63
C THR A 100 -3.89 -4.71 9.68
N LYS A 101 -4.54 -5.68 9.04
CA LYS A 101 -4.00 -7.05 8.90
C LYS A 101 -3.65 -7.39 7.45
N PHE A 102 -2.45 -7.93 7.24
CA PHE A 102 -2.01 -8.53 6.00
C PHE A 102 -1.93 -10.06 6.15
N VAL A 103 -2.45 -10.79 5.17
CA VAL A 103 -2.35 -12.25 5.07
C VAL A 103 -1.81 -12.59 3.68
N ALA A 104 -0.76 -13.40 3.61
CA ALA A 104 -0.27 -13.97 2.36
C ALA A 104 -0.33 -15.50 2.44
N ASN A 105 -1.01 -16.12 1.49
CA ASN A 105 -1.17 -17.57 1.34
C ASN A 105 -0.54 -18.01 0.01
N HIS A 106 0.53 -18.80 0.10
CA HIS A 106 1.31 -19.30 -1.02
C HIS A 106 0.96 -20.77 -1.27
N GLU A 107 0.06 -21.02 -2.21
CA GLU A 107 -0.46 -22.35 -2.49
C GLU A 107 0.44 -23.12 -3.48
N LYS A 108 0.70 -24.39 -3.16
CA LYS A 108 1.42 -25.34 -4.03
C LYS A 108 2.82 -24.89 -4.47
N VAL A 109 3.44 -23.96 -3.73
CA VAL A 109 4.84 -23.59 -3.97
C VAL A 109 5.76 -24.77 -3.63
N ASP A 110 6.80 -24.96 -4.43
CA ASP A 110 7.87 -25.90 -4.13
C ASP A 110 8.51 -25.57 -2.76
N PRO A 111 8.48 -26.50 -1.77
CA PRO A 111 9.12 -26.31 -0.48
C PRO A 111 10.61 -25.99 -0.54
N SER A 112 11.31 -26.37 -1.62
CA SER A 112 12.73 -26.05 -1.83
C SER A 112 13.01 -24.55 -1.95
N LEU A 113 11.98 -23.75 -2.27
CA LEU A 113 12.08 -22.30 -2.41
C LEU A 113 11.98 -21.55 -1.07
N HIS A 114 11.80 -22.25 0.06
CA HIS A 114 11.71 -21.67 1.41
C HIS A 114 10.63 -20.55 1.57
N ILE A 115 9.65 -20.47 0.67
CA ILE A 115 8.54 -19.51 0.78
C ILE A 115 7.57 -19.98 1.88
N PRO A 116 7.23 -19.16 2.88
CA PRO A 116 6.27 -19.53 3.92
C PRO A 116 4.88 -19.69 3.30
N THR A 117 4.28 -20.89 3.44
CA THR A 117 2.94 -21.20 2.92
C THR A 117 1.88 -20.22 3.42
N LEU A 118 2.00 -19.75 4.67
CA LEU A 118 1.11 -18.75 5.25
C LEU A 118 1.94 -17.74 6.04
N LEU A 119 1.69 -16.46 5.77
CA LEU A 119 2.25 -15.33 6.51
C LEU A 119 1.12 -14.42 6.96
N ILE A 120 1.19 -13.98 8.22
CA ILE A 120 0.24 -13.03 8.81
C ILE A 120 1.05 -11.90 9.43
N ALA A 121 0.74 -10.67 9.06
CA ALA A 121 1.43 -9.47 9.53
C ALA A 121 0.40 -8.41 9.98
N ASP A 122 0.64 -7.82 11.14
CA ASP A 122 -0.14 -6.70 11.67
C ASP A 122 0.57 -5.35 11.38
N GLY A 123 -0.12 -4.44 10.67
CA GLY A 123 0.31 -3.07 10.39
C GLY A 123 1.21 -2.89 9.15
N PRO A 124 1.37 -1.62 8.68
CA PRO A 124 2.12 -1.28 7.47
C PRO A 124 3.58 -1.74 7.51
N ARG A 125 4.27 -1.56 8.64
CA ARG A 125 5.71 -1.86 8.75
C ARG A 125 6.03 -3.35 8.53
N LEU A 126 5.19 -4.26 9.04
CA LEU A 126 5.41 -5.71 8.85
C LEU A 126 5.12 -6.15 7.42
N MET A 127 4.09 -5.56 6.80
CA MET A 127 3.80 -5.82 5.38
C MET A 127 4.93 -5.29 4.47
N ALA A 128 5.44 -4.08 4.74
CA ALA A 128 6.60 -3.54 4.04
C ALA A 128 7.84 -4.41 4.22
N HIS A 129 8.09 -4.92 5.43
CA HIS A 129 9.23 -5.79 5.72
C HIS A 129 9.16 -7.14 4.97
N TYR A 130 7.97 -7.76 4.93
CA TYR A 130 7.77 -8.96 4.13
C TYR A 130 8.09 -8.70 2.65
N LEU A 131 7.56 -7.61 2.08
CA LEU A 131 7.82 -7.26 0.68
C LEU A 131 9.27 -6.85 0.41
N LEU A 132 9.98 -6.30 1.39
CA LEU A 132 11.42 -6.02 1.30
C LEU A 132 12.22 -7.30 1.04
N GLY A 133 12.02 -8.34 1.85
CA GLY A 133 12.71 -9.62 1.63
C GLY A 133 12.28 -10.31 0.34
N THR A 134 11.02 -10.11 -0.10
CA THR A 134 10.59 -10.53 -1.44
C THR A 134 11.40 -9.81 -2.52
N PHE A 135 11.53 -8.48 -2.49
CA PHE A 135 12.34 -7.74 -3.48
C PHE A 135 13.84 -8.13 -3.44
N VAL A 136 14.40 -8.47 -2.27
CA VAL A 136 15.78 -8.94 -2.17
C VAL A 136 15.96 -10.32 -2.81
N MET A 137 15.05 -11.27 -2.61
CA MET A 137 15.16 -12.62 -3.21
C MET A 137 14.74 -12.67 -4.68
N TYR A 138 13.82 -11.79 -5.08
CA TYR A 138 13.17 -11.73 -6.39
C TYR A 138 13.34 -10.33 -7.01
N PRO A 139 14.58 -9.93 -7.39
CA PRO A 139 14.88 -8.56 -7.83
C PRO A 139 14.24 -8.17 -9.17
N ASP A 140 13.78 -9.16 -9.95
CA ASP A 140 13.07 -9.01 -11.22
C ASP A 140 11.55 -9.24 -11.08
N MET A 141 11.01 -9.21 -9.85
CA MET A 141 9.58 -9.46 -9.60
C MET A 141 8.69 -8.42 -10.29
N ILE A 142 7.78 -8.90 -11.14
CA ILE A 142 6.76 -8.12 -11.83
C ILE A 142 5.39 -8.73 -11.53
N LEU A 143 4.47 -7.92 -11.00
CA LEU A 143 3.06 -8.29 -10.90
C LEU A 143 2.30 -7.74 -12.12
N LEU A 144 1.55 -8.60 -12.79
CA LEU A 144 0.56 -8.21 -13.80
C LEU A 144 -0.84 -8.27 -13.17
N MET A 145 -1.71 -7.32 -13.53
CA MET A 145 -3.11 -7.30 -13.09
C MET A 145 -4.02 -7.60 -14.28
N ASN A 146 -4.58 -8.81 -14.30
CA ASN A 146 -5.49 -9.29 -15.34
C ASN A 146 -6.86 -8.63 -15.24
N GLY A 147 -7.28 -8.26 -14.03
CA GLY A 147 -8.52 -7.53 -13.80
C GLY A 147 -8.62 -6.97 -12.38
N SER A 148 -9.53 -6.03 -12.18
CA SER A 148 -9.93 -5.62 -10.83
C SER A 148 -11.43 -5.39 -10.71
N ARG A 149 -11.98 -5.70 -9.54
CA ARG A 149 -13.40 -5.58 -9.20
C ARG A 149 -13.54 -4.81 -7.89
N ILE A 150 -14.36 -3.77 -7.91
CA ILE A 150 -14.69 -2.97 -6.73
C ILE A 150 -16.12 -3.34 -6.30
N THR A 151 -16.28 -3.75 -5.05
CA THR A 151 -17.55 -4.17 -4.46
C THR A 151 -17.83 -3.34 -3.20
N THR A 152 -18.93 -2.59 -3.24
CA THR A 152 -19.50 -1.84 -2.11
C THR A 152 -20.81 -2.51 -1.70
N SER A 153 -21.17 -2.48 -0.41
CA SER A 153 -22.44 -3.02 0.10
C SER A 153 -23.25 -1.93 0.81
N PRO A 154 -24.59 -1.97 0.80
CA PRO A 154 -25.38 -1.18 1.76
C PRO A 154 -25.25 -1.72 3.20
N SER A 155 -24.91 -3.01 3.38
CA SER A 155 -24.75 -3.64 4.71
C SER A 155 -23.38 -3.46 5.36
N TRP A 156 -22.43 -2.80 4.68
CA TRP A 156 -21.08 -2.53 5.17
C TRP A 156 -20.55 -1.25 4.53
N THR A 157 -20.16 -0.28 5.35
CA THR A 157 -19.71 1.06 4.94
C THR A 157 -18.42 1.06 4.11
N GLY A 158 -17.62 0.00 4.23
CA GLY A 158 -16.35 -0.13 3.54
C GLY A 158 -16.45 -0.57 2.07
N THR A 159 -15.29 -0.79 1.47
CA THR A 159 -15.16 -1.19 0.05
C THR A 159 -14.20 -2.36 -0.09
N LYS A 160 -14.63 -3.43 -0.77
CA LYS A 160 -13.76 -4.54 -1.15
C LYS A 160 -13.20 -4.30 -2.55
N ILE A 161 -11.89 -4.33 -2.70
CA ILE A 161 -11.20 -4.28 -3.99
C ILE A 161 -10.54 -5.64 -4.19
N GLU A 162 -10.92 -6.35 -5.24
CA GLU A 162 -10.30 -7.62 -5.65
C GLU A 162 -9.50 -7.36 -6.92
N MET A 163 -8.26 -7.84 -6.97
CA MET A 163 -7.38 -7.84 -8.13
C MET A 163 -7.08 -9.29 -8.48
N ASP A 164 -7.24 -9.64 -9.75
CA ASP A 164 -6.78 -10.89 -10.34
C ASP A 164 -5.37 -10.64 -10.88
N VAL A 165 -4.38 -11.41 -10.41
CA VAL A 165 -2.96 -11.11 -10.61
C VAL A 165 -2.12 -12.32 -11.00
N GLU A 166 -1.11 -12.06 -11.82
CA GLU A 166 0.00 -12.96 -12.10
C GLU A 166 1.29 -12.33 -11.58
N CYS A 167 2.21 -13.15 -11.07
CA CYS A 167 3.50 -12.74 -10.56
C CYS A 167 4.58 -13.52 -11.30
N PHE A 168 5.46 -12.81 -11.98
CA PHE A 168 6.63 -13.34 -12.68
C PHE A 168 7.87 -12.89 -11.93
N SER A 169 8.78 -13.82 -11.65
CA SER A 169 10.01 -13.52 -10.92
C SER A 169 11.04 -14.63 -11.11
N THR A 170 12.28 -14.35 -10.79
CA THR A 170 13.36 -15.32 -10.68
C THR A 170 13.90 -15.26 -9.25
N LYS A 171 13.86 -16.39 -8.54
CA LYS A 171 14.55 -16.49 -7.25
C LYS A 171 16.05 -16.46 -7.51
N MET A 172 16.68 -15.37 -7.12
CA MET A 172 18.13 -15.13 -7.27
C MET A 172 18.88 -15.38 -5.96
N TYR A 173 18.26 -15.05 -4.83
CA TYR A 173 18.88 -15.15 -3.50
C TYR A 173 18.03 -15.97 -2.54
N ASP A 174 18.67 -16.59 -1.55
CA ASP A 174 18.04 -17.17 -0.37
C ASP A 174 18.27 -16.25 0.83
N LEU A 175 17.22 -16.02 1.61
CA LEU A 175 17.26 -15.35 2.91
C LEU A 175 16.81 -16.33 3.99
N SER A 176 17.39 -16.21 5.19
CA SER A 176 16.89 -16.97 6.32
C SER A 176 15.45 -16.53 6.66
N ILE A 177 14.58 -17.47 7.05
CA ILE A 177 13.20 -17.15 7.44
C ILE A 177 13.19 -16.20 8.64
N ASP A 178 14.17 -16.29 9.55
CA ASP A 178 14.30 -15.40 10.71
C ASP A 178 14.75 -13.96 10.35
N ASP A 179 15.31 -13.75 9.16
CA ASP A 179 15.68 -12.41 8.67
C ASP A 179 14.61 -11.81 7.75
N TRP A 180 13.89 -12.63 6.98
CA TRP A 180 12.78 -12.21 6.11
C TRP A 180 11.44 -12.07 6.87
N VAL A 181 11.16 -12.98 7.80
CA VAL A 181 9.92 -13.03 8.57
C VAL A 181 10.24 -13.19 10.08
N PRO A 182 10.99 -12.24 10.67
CA PRO A 182 11.28 -12.23 12.11
C PRO A 182 9.99 -12.13 12.93
N GLN A 183 10.00 -12.76 14.10
CA GLN A 183 8.93 -12.60 15.08
C GLN A 183 8.76 -11.12 15.48
N LEU A 184 7.52 -10.68 15.67
CA LEU A 184 7.21 -9.28 15.96
C LEU A 184 7.97 -8.72 17.19
N SER A 185 8.17 -9.55 18.21
CA SER A 185 8.98 -9.24 19.39
C SER A 185 10.44 -8.91 19.03
N THR A 186 11.09 -9.77 18.25
CA THR A 186 12.50 -9.63 17.90
C THR A 186 12.73 -8.53 16.87
N LEU A 187 11.80 -8.30 15.94
CA LEU A 187 11.93 -7.26 14.92
C LEU A 187 11.97 -5.84 15.53
N GLY A 188 11.11 -5.57 16.52
CA GLY A 188 11.12 -4.29 17.22
C GLY A 188 12.43 -4.03 17.97
N GLU A 189 13.09 -5.08 18.47
CA GLU A 189 14.41 -4.99 19.10
C GLU A 189 15.52 -4.78 18.07
N ARG A 190 15.51 -5.52 16.96
CA ARG A 190 16.45 -5.34 15.84
C ARG A 190 16.45 -3.90 15.31
N TYR A 191 15.29 -3.32 15.03
CA TYR A 191 15.19 -1.93 14.58
C TYR A 191 15.69 -0.92 15.63
N ARG A 192 15.31 -1.09 16.91
CA ARG A 192 15.80 -0.19 17.98
C ARG A 192 17.33 -0.25 18.12
N LYS A 193 17.92 -1.43 17.98
CA LYS A 193 19.38 -1.63 18.05
C LYS A 193 20.11 -0.89 16.93
N LEU A 194 19.70 -1.10 15.66
CA LEU A 194 20.32 -0.42 14.52
C LEU A 194 20.19 1.11 14.60
N ILE A 195 19.03 1.63 15.01
CA ILE A 195 18.82 3.07 15.21
C ILE A 195 19.73 3.62 16.32
N ALA A 196 19.98 2.85 17.38
CA ALA A 196 20.91 3.25 18.44
C ALA A 196 22.37 3.21 17.98
N GLU A 197 22.78 2.19 17.22
CA GLU A 197 24.12 2.06 16.65
C GLU A 197 24.41 3.21 15.66
N LYS A 198 23.48 3.55 14.75
CA LYS A 198 23.62 4.72 13.87
C LYS A 198 23.83 6.03 14.65
N LYS A 199 23.06 6.24 15.72
CA LYS A 199 23.19 7.45 16.57
C LYS A 199 24.55 7.51 17.27
N GLN A 200 25.09 6.37 17.70
CA GLN A 200 26.42 6.32 18.30
C GLN A 200 27.53 6.66 17.30
N HIS A 201 27.42 6.18 16.05
CA HIS A 201 28.36 6.53 14.98
C HIS A 201 28.33 8.02 14.65
N LEU A 202 27.15 8.61 14.42
CA LEU A 202 27.02 10.04 14.11
C LEU A 202 27.61 10.93 15.22
N SER A 203 27.37 10.59 16.50
CA SER A 203 27.97 11.34 17.62
C SER A 203 29.49 11.25 17.70
N GLN A 204 30.11 10.18 17.17
CA GLN A 204 31.56 10.05 17.10
C GLN A 204 32.15 10.84 15.93
N GLU A 205 31.44 10.92 14.80
CA GLU A 205 31.85 11.69 13.61
C GLU A 205 31.81 13.21 13.89
N GLU A 206 30.72 13.73 14.47
CA GLU A 206 30.62 15.14 14.89
C GLU A 206 31.76 15.53 15.87
N SER A 207 32.10 14.63 16.81
CA SER A 207 33.20 14.84 17.77
C SER A 207 34.60 14.84 17.12
N ALA A 208 34.76 14.19 15.95
CA ALA A 208 36.02 14.12 15.22
C ALA A 208 36.25 15.33 14.31
N GLU A 209 35.19 15.89 13.73
CA GLU A 209 35.29 17.08 12.86
C GLU A 209 35.72 18.33 13.66
N ASP A 210 35.16 18.56 14.85
CA ASP A 210 35.58 19.64 15.76
C ASP A 210 37.06 19.50 16.19
N ALA A 211 37.51 18.27 16.46
CA ALA A 211 38.90 18.00 16.80
C ALA A 211 39.86 18.26 15.62
N THR A 212 39.40 18.06 14.39
CA THR A 212 40.21 18.21 13.18
C THR A 212 40.24 19.66 12.67
N ALA A 213 39.14 20.40 12.80
CA ALA A 213 39.08 21.82 12.49
C ALA A 213 40.04 22.66 13.37
N SER A 214 40.26 22.24 14.62
CA SER A 214 41.20 22.89 15.55
C SER A 214 42.69 22.69 15.18
N ALA A 215 43.03 21.72 14.33
CA ALA A 215 44.42 21.38 14.00
C ALA A 215 44.98 22.09 12.75
N CYS A 216 44.14 22.73 11.93
CA CYS A 216 44.54 23.30 10.64
C CYS A 216 44.78 24.82 10.69
N SER A 217 45.81 25.26 11.43
CA SER A 217 46.25 26.68 11.43
C SER A 217 47.77 26.88 11.46
N THR A 218 48.52 26.00 10.79
CA THR A 218 49.95 26.21 10.47
C THR A 218 50.30 25.63 9.10
N SER A 219 50.09 26.42 8.04
CA SER A 219 50.51 26.11 6.68
C SER A 219 52.03 26.31 6.49
N SER A 220 52.82 25.28 6.81
CA SER A 220 54.22 25.21 6.37
C SER A 220 54.28 24.72 4.93
N ALA A 221 54.77 25.56 4.02
CA ALA A 221 54.89 25.24 2.60
C ALA A 221 56.09 24.31 2.34
N HIS A 222 55.86 23.00 2.24
CA HIS A 222 56.84 22.06 1.68
C HIS A 222 56.48 21.66 0.26
N SER A 223 57.36 22.01 -0.68
CA SER A 223 57.32 21.57 -2.07
C SER A 223 57.57 20.06 -2.18
N ILE A 224 56.59 19.32 -2.69
CA ILE A 224 56.73 17.89 -3.00
C ILE A 224 57.10 17.74 -4.47
N SER A 225 58.20 17.04 -4.75
CA SER A 225 58.64 16.70 -6.11
C SER A 225 57.84 15.54 -6.68
N SER A 226 57.55 15.59 -7.98
CA SER A 226 56.80 14.56 -8.71
C SER A 226 57.43 13.17 -8.63
N GLY A 227 56.61 12.15 -8.32
CA GLY A 227 56.94 10.76 -8.63
C GLY A 227 56.63 9.76 -7.52
N ASP A 228 55.35 9.47 -7.26
CA ASP A 228 54.98 8.11 -6.86
C ASP A 228 53.53 7.76 -7.23
N THR A 229 53.31 6.53 -7.68
CA THR A 229 52.02 6.08 -8.24
C THR A 229 51.27 5.17 -7.27
N ILE A 230 50.38 5.73 -6.46
CA ILE A 230 49.55 4.94 -5.54
C ILE A 230 48.38 4.30 -6.31
N LYS A 231 48.44 2.99 -6.54
CA LYS A 231 47.26 2.21 -6.94
C LYS A 231 46.30 2.09 -5.76
N ARG A 232 45.09 2.66 -5.91
CA ARG A 232 43.91 2.27 -5.09
C ARG A 232 43.09 1.26 -5.86
N GLU A 233 43.00 0.03 -5.35
CA GLU A 233 41.94 -0.90 -5.74
C GLU A 233 40.68 -0.56 -4.93
N GLY A 234 39.75 0.16 -5.56
CA GLY A 234 38.44 0.41 -5.00
C GLY A 234 37.48 -0.71 -5.41
N VAL A 235 37.08 -1.56 -4.48
CA VAL A 235 35.96 -2.49 -4.69
C VAL A 235 34.66 -1.70 -4.66
N SER A 236 34.07 -1.48 -5.84
CA SER A 236 32.76 -0.86 -5.99
C SER A 236 31.67 -1.84 -5.55
N VAL A 237 31.09 -1.60 -4.37
CA VAL A 237 29.82 -2.23 -3.99
C VAL A 237 28.72 -1.49 -4.75
N GLY A 238 28.16 -2.13 -5.78
CA GLY A 238 27.13 -1.53 -6.62
C GLY A 238 25.88 -1.17 -5.84
N SER A 239 25.38 0.06 -6.01
CA SER A 239 24.10 0.49 -5.44
C SER A 239 22.96 -0.35 -6.03
N PHE A 240 22.44 -1.29 -5.24
CA PHE A 240 21.36 -2.20 -5.67
C PHE A 240 19.98 -1.53 -5.73
N PHE A 241 19.85 -0.34 -5.15
CA PHE A 241 18.70 0.54 -5.33
C PHE A 241 19.15 1.74 -6.16
N ALA A 242 18.64 1.82 -7.39
CA ALA A 242 18.93 2.94 -8.27
C ALA A 242 18.18 4.19 -7.80
N SER A 243 18.82 4.97 -6.93
CA SER A 243 18.48 6.38 -6.73
C SER A 243 18.54 7.08 -8.09
N GLY A 244 17.38 7.32 -8.69
CA GLY A 244 17.29 7.97 -10.00
C GLY A 244 17.68 9.43 -9.91
N GLU A 245 18.98 9.74 -10.03
CA GLU A 245 19.45 11.10 -10.23
C GLU A 245 18.94 11.62 -11.59
N VAL A 246 17.98 12.55 -11.54
CA VAL A 246 17.48 13.25 -12.71
C VAL A 246 18.50 14.31 -13.11
N ASN A 247 19.46 13.92 -13.96
CA ASN A 247 20.35 14.85 -14.63
C ASN A 247 19.56 15.71 -15.62
N PHE A 248 19.36 16.99 -15.29
CA PHE A 248 18.92 18.00 -16.25
C PHE A 248 20.07 18.36 -17.18
N GLY A 249 20.25 17.58 -18.25
CA GLY A 249 21.04 17.98 -19.40
C GLY A 249 20.31 19.07 -20.18
N ASN A 250 20.96 20.20 -20.42
CA ASN A 250 20.45 21.19 -21.38
C ASN A 250 20.67 20.66 -22.80
N ASP A 251 19.63 20.70 -23.62
CA ASP A 251 19.71 20.38 -25.05
C ASP A 251 20.57 21.41 -25.81
N ASP A 252 21.40 20.94 -26.73
CA ASP A 252 21.84 21.70 -27.90
C ASP A 252 21.99 20.76 -29.12
N GLU A 253 21.82 21.30 -30.33
CA GLU A 253 21.35 20.54 -31.50
C GLU A 253 22.36 19.60 -32.19
N GLY A 254 21.89 18.49 -32.77
CA GLY A 254 22.70 17.66 -33.68
C GLY A 254 21.99 16.48 -34.36
N ARG A 255 21.59 16.63 -35.63
CA ARG A 255 21.11 15.53 -36.52
C ARG A 255 22.26 14.51 -36.76
N THR A 256 22.03 13.22 -37.03
CA THR A 256 21.33 12.64 -38.21
C THR A 256 20.93 11.16 -38.03
N ALA A 257 20.01 10.69 -38.90
CA ALA A 257 19.37 9.37 -38.85
C ALA A 257 20.17 8.19 -39.44
N SER A 258 19.79 6.96 -39.04
CA SER A 258 19.90 5.76 -39.88
C SER A 258 18.73 4.78 -39.60
N ASN A 259 18.17 4.20 -40.66
CA ASN A 259 17.03 3.26 -40.62
C ASN A 259 17.45 1.85 -40.19
N ILE A 260 16.63 1.17 -39.37
CA ILE A 260 16.37 -0.28 -39.44
C ILE A 260 14.86 -0.50 -39.19
N GLY A 261 14.21 -1.37 -39.99
CA GLY A 261 12.77 -1.65 -39.94
C GLY A 261 12.34 -2.61 -38.81
N SER A 262 11.05 -2.63 -38.43
CA SER A 262 10.02 -3.58 -38.92
C SER A 262 10.32 -5.05 -38.55
N ASP A 263 9.48 -5.85 -37.88
CA ASP A 263 8.04 -5.79 -37.57
C ASP A 263 7.71 -6.81 -36.44
N ALA A 264 6.58 -6.83 -35.74
CA ALA A 264 5.47 -5.89 -35.53
C ALA A 264 4.54 -6.43 -34.40
N ILE A 265 3.64 -5.60 -33.85
CA ILE A 265 2.47 -6.06 -33.06
C ILE A 265 1.20 -5.37 -33.56
N SER A 266 0.14 -6.16 -33.71
CA SER A 266 -1.12 -5.78 -34.34
C SER A 266 -1.94 -4.77 -33.56
N SER A 267 -2.52 -3.82 -34.30
CA SER A 267 -3.58 -2.90 -33.91
C SER A 267 -4.72 -3.57 -33.13
N ILE A 268 -5.06 -3.02 -31.95
CA ILE A 268 -6.40 -3.14 -31.35
C ILE A 268 -7.11 -1.79 -31.55
N SER A 269 -8.17 -1.82 -32.34
CA SER A 269 -9.00 -0.66 -32.67
C SER A 269 -9.86 -0.22 -31.48
N CYS A 270 -9.61 0.98 -30.95
CA CYS A 270 -10.58 1.64 -30.08
C CYS A 270 -11.72 2.23 -30.94
N SER A 271 -12.86 1.56 -30.96
CA SER A 271 -14.08 2.08 -31.57
C SER A 271 -14.57 3.31 -30.81
N SER A 272 -14.83 4.39 -31.55
CA SER A 272 -15.52 5.59 -31.07
C SER A 272 -16.89 5.26 -30.48
N ILE A 273 -17.22 5.87 -29.35
CA ILE A 273 -18.59 6.00 -28.84
C ILE A 273 -18.95 7.47 -28.86
N ASP A 274 -19.98 7.81 -29.64
CA ASP A 274 -20.58 9.14 -29.67
C ASP A 274 -21.37 9.39 -28.37
N ASP A 275 -20.93 10.34 -27.56
CA ASP A 275 -21.77 10.90 -26.49
C ASP A 275 -22.52 12.14 -27.02
N GLN A 276 -23.78 11.91 -27.41
CA GLN A 276 -24.71 13.00 -27.67
C GLN A 276 -25.06 13.75 -26.37
N LYS A 277 -25.38 15.03 -26.56
CA LYS A 277 -25.92 15.94 -25.54
C LYS A 277 -27.02 15.27 -24.72
N ASP A 278 -26.99 15.48 -23.41
CA ASP A 278 -28.12 16.22 -22.83
C ASP A 278 -27.70 17.12 -21.67
N SER A 279 -28.32 18.29 -21.63
CA SER A 279 -28.07 19.35 -20.63
C SER A 279 -29.31 19.57 -19.78
N GLN A 280 -29.13 20.27 -18.66
CA GLN A 280 -30.15 20.63 -17.67
C GLN A 280 -30.50 19.52 -16.65
N ASN A 281 -29.91 19.63 -15.45
CA ASN A 281 -30.74 20.10 -14.34
C ASN A 281 -29.93 20.80 -13.25
N LYS A 282 -30.37 22.02 -12.91
CA LYS A 282 -29.68 22.97 -12.04
C LYS A 282 -30.50 23.09 -10.75
N ARG A 283 -30.10 22.43 -9.66
CA ARG A 283 -30.75 22.59 -8.35
C ARG A 283 -29.76 23.00 -7.26
N LYS A 284 -30.13 24.06 -6.55
CA LYS A 284 -29.42 24.68 -5.43
C LYS A 284 -29.66 23.90 -4.14
N ARG A 285 -28.65 23.87 -3.26
CA ARG A 285 -28.73 23.90 -1.79
C ARG A 285 -27.32 24.32 -1.32
N ASN A 286 -27.12 25.59 -0.96
CA ASN A 286 -27.42 26.23 0.33
C ASN A 286 -26.38 25.86 1.40
N GLU A 287 -25.65 26.89 1.83
CA GLU A 287 -24.74 26.90 2.96
C GLU A 287 -25.46 26.66 4.29
N LEU A 288 -24.72 26.19 5.29
CA LEU A 288 -25.01 26.44 6.70
C LEU A 288 -23.71 26.41 7.50
N ASP A 289 -23.42 27.53 8.17
CA ASP A 289 -22.19 27.79 8.91
C ASP A 289 -22.17 27.20 10.33
N ALA A 290 -20.95 27.13 10.88
CA ALA A 290 -20.61 27.08 12.32
C ALA A 290 -21.01 25.79 13.08
N VAL A 291 -20.19 25.26 14.00
CA VAL A 291 -19.73 25.94 15.22
C VAL A 291 -18.34 25.44 15.67
N SER A 292 -17.54 26.35 16.20
CA SER A 292 -16.25 26.11 16.85
C SER A 292 -16.40 25.55 18.27
N GLY A 293 -15.47 24.69 18.69
CA GLY A 293 -15.50 24.06 20.02
C GLY A 293 -14.13 23.64 20.53
N ALA A 294 -13.20 24.59 20.65
CA ALA A 294 -11.92 24.34 21.30
C ALA A 294 -12.07 24.41 22.84
N THR A 295 -11.68 23.35 23.55
CA THR A 295 -11.56 23.36 25.01
C THR A 295 -10.23 22.74 25.43
N SER A 296 -9.34 23.57 25.96
CA SER A 296 -8.04 23.17 26.50
C SER A 296 -8.16 22.74 27.97
N CYS A 297 -7.63 21.57 28.33
CA CYS A 297 -7.50 21.13 29.72
C CYS A 297 -6.06 20.67 29.99
N SER A 298 -5.24 21.54 30.57
CA SER A 298 -3.90 21.22 31.05
C SER A 298 -3.94 20.68 32.47
N SER A 299 -3.36 19.51 32.73
CA SER A 299 -2.92 19.13 34.08
C SER A 299 -1.69 18.23 34.04
N SER A 300 -0.67 18.67 34.77
CA SER A 300 0.66 18.07 34.84
C SER A 300 0.73 16.93 35.87
N SER A 301 1.31 15.80 35.49
CA SER A 301 1.88 14.83 36.45
C SER A 301 3.22 14.31 35.90
N SER A 302 4.32 14.70 36.54
CA SER A 302 5.67 14.32 36.14
C SER A 302 6.03 12.93 36.66
N SER A 303 5.63 11.88 35.95
CA SER A 303 6.34 10.60 36.01
C SER A 303 7.44 10.61 34.95
N HIS A 304 8.67 10.22 35.32
CA HIS A 304 9.71 9.89 34.35
C HIS A 304 9.36 8.55 33.68
N VAL A 305 8.32 8.57 32.84
CA VAL A 305 8.18 7.59 31.77
C VAL A 305 9.38 7.81 30.86
N CYS A 306 10.25 6.81 30.75
CA CYS A 306 11.22 6.77 29.67
C CYS A 306 10.42 6.68 28.38
N THR A 307 10.19 7.83 27.73
CA THR A 307 9.49 7.91 26.45
C THR A 307 10.35 7.16 25.44
N THR A 308 9.97 5.90 25.18
CA THR A 308 10.55 5.11 24.11
C THR A 308 10.58 5.98 22.86
N PRO A 309 11.74 6.16 22.21
CA PRO A 309 11.86 7.07 21.08
C PRO A 309 10.78 6.73 20.08
N ASN A 310 10.00 7.75 19.70
CA ASN A 310 8.75 7.61 18.96
C ASN A 310 8.97 6.73 17.72
N LEU A 311 8.54 5.46 17.80
CA LEU A 311 8.48 4.51 16.69
C LEU A 311 7.30 4.84 15.74
N THR A 312 6.91 6.12 15.70
CA THR A 312 5.79 6.70 14.96
C THR A 312 6.10 6.89 13.48
N ASP A 313 7.38 7.01 13.11
CA ASP A 313 7.76 6.88 11.71
C ASP A 313 7.61 5.42 11.32
N GLY A 314 6.53 5.09 10.61
CA GLY A 314 6.17 3.73 10.21
C GLY A 314 7.21 3.03 9.34
N ARG A 315 8.15 3.80 8.77
CA ARG A 315 9.24 3.31 7.92
C ARG A 315 10.18 2.32 8.62
N ILE A 316 10.89 1.57 7.79
CA ILE A 316 11.97 0.64 8.09
C ILE A 316 13.29 1.39 7.86
N PRO A 317 14.27 1.32 8.78
CA PRO A 317 15.56 1.99 8.60
C PRO A 317 16.31 1.48 7.35
N GLU A 318 16.95 2.39 6.62
CA GLU A 318 17.76 2.06 5.43
C GLU A 318 18.92 1.12 5.78
N GLU A 319 19.48 1.23 6.99
CA GLU A 319 20.52 0.33 7.50
C GLU A 319 20.04 -1.12 7.57
N PHE A 320 18.75 -1.32 7.88
CA PHE A 320 18.15 -2.65 7.85
C PHE A 320 18.00 -3.17 6.42
N VAL A 321 17.60 -2.30 5.47
CA VAL A 321 17.52 -2.64 4.04
C VAL A 321 18.88 -3.11 3.52
N HIS A 322 19.94 -2.37 3.83
CA HIS A 322 21.31 -2.76 3.46
C HIS A 322 21.78 -4.03 4.18
N SER A 323 21.54 -4.15 5.49
CA SER A 323 21.90 -5.35 6.26
C SER A 323 21.23 -6.60 5.72
N LEU A 324 19.94 -6.55 5.37
CA LEU A 324 19.22 -7.68 4.79
C LEU A 324 19.83 -8.13 3.46
N ALA A 325 20.22 -7.19 2.59
CA ALA A 325 20.92 -7.50 1.35
C ALA A 325 22.28 -8.17 1.59
N THR A 326 23.02 -7.82 2.66
CA THR A 326 24.29 -8.49 3.01
C THR A 326 24.13 -9.90 3.57
N HIS A 327 22.94 -10.26 4.07
CA HIS A 327 22.62 -11.61 4.55
C HIS A 327 22.08 -12.53 3.44
N ALA A 328 21.78 -11.97 2.25
CA ALA A 328 21.24 -12.70 1.12
C ALA A 328 22.31 -13.58 0.45
N ILE A 329 22.05 -14.88 0.35
CA ILE A 329 22.96 -15.86 -0.26
C ILE A 329 22.56 -16.06 -1.73
N LEU A 330 23.46 -15.75 -2.67
CA LEU A 330 23.20 -15.99 -4.10
C LEU A 330 23.01 -17.49 -4.37
N LEU A 331 21.93 -17.86 -5.05
CA LEU A 331 21.66 -19.24 -5.44
C LEU A 331 22.60 -19.69 -6.57
N PRO A 332 23.07 -20.95 -6.56
CA PRO A 332 23.94 -21.46 -7.63
C PRO A 332 23.21 -21.61 -8.98
N HIS A 333 21.88 -21.76 -8.94
CA HIS A 333 21.01 -21.83 -10.11
C HIS A 333 19.76 -21.00 -9.81
N PRO A 334 19.52 -19.89 -10.54
CA PRO A 334 18.30 -19.11 -10.40
C PRO A 334 17.06 -19.93 -10.77
N VAL A 335 15.96 -19.76 -10.04
CA VAL A 335 14.71 -20.51 -10.28
C VAL A 335 13.61 -19.56 -10.73
N GLN A 336 13.11 -19.75 -11.94
CA GLN A 336 11.93 -19.00 -12.42
C GLN A 336 10.68 -19.43 -11.65
N LEU A 337 9.94 -18.44 -11.16
CA LEU A 337 8.72 -18.59 -10.40
C LEU A 337 7.60 -17.80 -11.09
N HIS A 338 6.60 -18.54 -11.58
CA HIS A 338 5.37 -18.00 -12.12
C HIS A 338 4.22 -18.39 -11.18
N MET A 339 3.54 -17.39 -10.63
CA MET A 339 2.38 -17.58 -9.76
C MET A 339 1.16 -16.84 -10.31
N SER A 340 -0.03 -17.36 -10.05
CA SER A 340 -1.30 -16.69 -10.34
C SER A 340 -2.20 -16.71 -9.11
N GLY A 341 -3.12 -15.76 -9.01
CA GLY A 341 -4.06 -15.72 -7.90
C GLY A 341 -4.72 -14.37 -7.73
N SER A 342 -4.98 -13.96 -6.48
CA SER A 342 -5.72 -12.74 -6.21
C SER A 342 -5.21 -11.97 -5.00
N ILE A 343 -5.35 -10.66 -5.09
CA ILE A 343 -5.09 -9.73 -3.99
C ILE A 343 -6.41 -9.02 -3.67
N THR A 344 -6.87 -9.15 -2.43
CA THR A 344 -8.09 -8.53 -1.92
C THR A 344 -7.75 -7.50 -0.86
N MET A 345 -8.17 -6.26 -1.05
CA MET A 345 -8.13 -5.18 -0.05
C MET A 345 -9.53 -4.90 0.47
N PHE A 346 -9.65 -4.68 1.78
CA PHE A 346 -10.85 -4.21 2.45
C PHE A 346 -10.57 -2.82 3.00
N LEU A 347 -11.23 -1.82 2.43
CA LEU A 347 -11.15 -0.42 2.84
C LEU A 347 -12.27 -0.07 3.84
N ASP A 348 -12.01 0.80 4.80
CA ASP A 348 -13.04 1.44 5.63
C ASP A 348 -13.77 2.59 4.89
N GLU A 349 -14.73 3.24 5.55
CA GLU A 349 -15.44 4.42 5.04
C GLU A 349 -14.55 5.62 4.70
N ASN A 350 -13.35 5.71 5.30
CA ASN A 350 -12.37 6.75 5.04
C ASN A 350 -11.35 6.34 3.95
N ASN A 351 -11.52 5.14 3.38
CA ASN A 351 -10.66 4.51 2.36
C ASN A 351 -9.32 3.97 2.87
N HIS A 352 -9.12 3.76 4.18
CA HIS A 352 -7.91 3.08 4.67
C HIS A 352 -8.08 1.56 4.61
N ILE A 353 -7.01 0.88 4.24
CA ILE A 353 -6.89 -0.58 4.22
C ILE A 353 -6.93 -1.10 5.66
N GLN A 354 -8.01 -1.81 5.99
CA GLN A 354 -8.22 -2.50 7.27
C GLN A 354 -7.76 -3.97 7.21
N HIS A 355 -7.92 -4.60 6.04
CA HIS A 355 -7.43 -5.97 5.81
C HIS A 355 -6.98 -6.12 4.36
N MET A 356 -5.90 -6.86 4.15
CA MET A 356 -5.41 -7.24 2.84
C MET A 356 -5.05 -8.72 2.83
N ASN A 357 -5.58 -9.46 1.87
CA ASN A 357 -5.33 -10.89 1.68
C ASN A 357 -4.76 -11.12 0.28
N MET A 358 -3.60 -11.77 0.20
CA MET A 358 -2.95 -12.19 -1.02
C MET A 358 -2.95 -13.72 -1.06
N THR A 359 -3.63 -14.31 -2.04
CA THR A 359 -3.50 -15.74 -2.33
C THR A 359 -2.80 -15.88 -3.67
N LEU A 360 -1.60 -16.46 -3.69
CA LEU A 360 -0.85 -16.76 -4.90
C LEU A 360 -0.58 -18.25 -4.97
N ARG A 361 -0.66 -18.81 -6.17
CA ARG A 361 -0.45 -20.24 -6.43
C ARG A 361 0.59 -20.41 -7.55
N GLN A 362 1.59 -21.26 -7.32
CA GLN A 362 2.53 -21.64 -8.37
C GLN A 362 1.80 -22.43 -9.48
N LEU A 363 2.06 -22.06 -10.74
CA LEU A 363 1.41 -22.61 -11.94
C LEU A 363 2.07 -23.90 -12.44
#